data_AF-A0A5K1FTG6-F1
#
_entry.id   AF-A0A5K1FTG6-F1
#
_cell.length_a   1.000
_cell.length_b   1.000
_cell.length_c   1.000
_cell.angle_alpha   90.00
_cell.angle_beta   90.00
_cell.angle_gamma   90.00
#
_symmetry.space_group_name_H-M   'P 1'
#
loop_
_entity.id
_entity.type
_entity.pdbx_description
1 polymer ?
#
loop_
_entity_poly.entity_id
_entity_poly.type
_entity_poly.pdbx_seq_one_letter_code
_entity_poly.pdbx_strand_id
1 'polypeptide(L)' 'KTFAEYTAGTAFERPLLSGVAYAQKVVHAEREMFERNHGWTIKTMKREPSPVQDEYAPAIFSQETISYIESLDMMSGK' A
#
# COMPACT_ATOMS: atom_id res chain seq x y z
N LYS A 1 6.44 -12.23 -4.64
CA LYS A 1 7.25 -11.66 -5.75
C LYS A 1 6.48 -11.52 -7.06
N THR A 2 5.40 -12.28 -7.26
CA THR A 2 4.55 -12.26 -8.47
C THR A 2 4.11 -10.86 -8.91
N PHE A 3 3.66 -9.98 -8.00
CA PHE A 3 3.21 -8.63 -8.35
C PHE A 3 4.36 -7.76 -8.89
N ALA A 4 5.48 -7.69 -8.17
CA ALA A 4 6.64 -6.90 -8.56
C ALA A 4 7.23 -7.38 -9.89
N GLU A 5 7.36 -8.71 -10.08
CA GLU A 5 7.86 -9.31 -11.32
C GLU A 5 6.94 -9.01 -12.51
N TYR A 6 5.62 -9.18 -12.34
CA TYR A 6 4.64 -8.90 -13.38
C TYR A 6 4.62 -7.41 -13.77
N THR A 7 4.61 -6.53 -12.78
CA THR A 7 4.55 -5.08 -13.00
C THR A 7 5.82 -4.51 -13.60
N ALA A 8 6.99 -5.08 -13.27
CA ALA A 8 8.24 -4.77 -13.97
C ALA A 8 8.22 -5.25 -15.42
N GLY A 9 7.75 -6.48 -15.67
CA GLY A 9 7.67 -7.07 -17.00
C GLY A 9 6.73 -6.30 -17.95
N THR A 10 5.65 -5.72 -17.44
CA THR A 10 4.67 -4.97 -18.24
C THR A 10 4.81 -3.44 -18.10
N ALA A 11 5.95 -2.94 -17.61
CA ALA A 11 6.15 -1.50 -17.42
C ALA A 11 6.01 -0.70 -18.72
N PHE A 12 6.35 -1.30 -19.87
CA PHE A 12 6.23 -0.70 -21.19
C PHE A 12 4.78 -0.38 -21.60
N GLU A 13 3.78 -1.07 -21.04
CA GLU A 13 2.36 -0.79 -21.31
C GLU A 13 1.88 0.50 -20.63
N ARG A 14 2.71 1.07 -19.75
CA ARG A 14 2.37 2.21 -18.91
C ARG A 14 3.43 3.32 -19.04
N PRO A 15 3.60 3.94 -20.23
CA PRO A 15 4.73 4.83 -20.51
C PRO A 15 4.77 6.11 -19.67
N LEU A 16 3.64 6.53 -19.09
CA LEU A 16 3.53 7.74 -18.28
C LEU A 16 3.40 7.47 -16.76
N LEU A 17 3.50 6.21 -16.33
CA LEU A 17 3.38 5.85 -14.91
C LEU A 17 4.75 5.48 -14.34
N SER A 18 5.14 6.13 -13.24
CA SER A 18 6.39 5.85 -12.52
C SER A 18 6.38 4.50 -11.79
N GLY A 19 5.18 3.97 -11.50
CA GLY A 19 4.97 2.66 -10.94
C GLY A 19 3.50 2.37 -10.69
N VAL A 20 3.20 1.16 -10.27
CA VAL A 20 1.86 0.73 -9.86
C VAL A 20 1.90 0.01 -8.53
N ALA A 21 0.82 0.12 -7.76
CA ALA A 21 0.66 -0.56 -6.49
C ALA A 21 -0.81 -0.92 -6.28
N TYR A 22 -1.03 -1.85 -5.35
CA TYR A 22 -2.35 -2.27 -4.93
C TYR A 22 -2.54 -1.94 -3.45
N ALA A 23 -3.55 -1.11 -3.18
CA ALA A 23 -4.00 -0.78 -1.85
C ALA A 23 -5.23 -1.62 -1.49
N GLN A 24 -5.16 -2.31 -0.36
CA GLN A 24 -6.27 -3.11 0.13
C GLN A 24 -7.19 -2.25 0.99
N LYS A 25 -8.50 -2.35 0.79
CA LYS A 25 -9.47 -1.77 1.71
C LYS A 25 -9.45 -2.54 3.04
N VAL A 26 -9.27 -1.82 4.14
CA VAL A 26 -9.29 -2.37 5.51
C VAL A 26 -10.22 -1.53 6.36
N VAL A 27 -11.24 -2.14 6.97
CA VAL A 27 -12.11 -1.45 7.94
C VAL A 27 -11.45 -1.41 9.32
N HIS A 28 -11.80 -0.45 10.17
CA HIS A 28 -11.22 -0.33 11.51
C HIS A 28 -11.29 -1.61 12.34
N ALA A 29 -12.40 -2.33 12.27
CA ALA A 29 -12.60 -3.59 12.99
C ALA A 29 -11.59 -4.69 12.57
N GLU A 30 -11.06 -4.63 11.35
CA GLU A 30 -10.12 -5.62 10.80
C GLU A 30 -8.66 -5.18 10.95
N ARG A 31 -8.40 -3.91 11.32
CA ARG A 31 -7.05 -3.33 11.38
C ARG A 31 -6.09 -4.16 12.23
N GLU A 32 -6.49 -4.55 13.43
CA GLU A 32 -5.60 -5.27 14.35
C GLU A 32 -5.24 -6.67 13.83
N MET A 33 -6.19 -7.36 13.17
CA MET A 33 -5.91 -8.65 12.53
C MET A 33 -5.03 -8.47 11.29
N PHE A 34 -5.30 -7.43 10.51
CA PHE A 34 -4.54 -7.09 9.32
C PHE A 34 -3.07 -6.78 9.64
N GLU A 35 -2.81 -5.92 10.64
CA GLU A 35 -1.46 -5.55 11.08
C GLU A 35 -0.69 -6.75 11.65
N ARG A 36 -1.37 -7.61 12.42
CA ARG A 36 -0.79 -8.87 12.93
C ARG A 36 -0.39 -9.84 11.81
N ASN A 37 -1.25 -9.99 10.80
CA ASN A 37 -0.99 -10.90 9.68
C ASN A 37 0.15 -10.43 8.77
N HIS A 38 0.28 -9.11 8.59
CA HIS A 38 1.31 -8.53 7.71
C HIS A 38 2.63 -8.20 8.45
N GLY A 39 2.62 -8.11 9.78
CA GLY A 39 3.82 -7.84 10.59
C GLY A 39 4.25 -6.37 10.60
N TRP A 40 3.39 -5.45 10.17
CA TRP A 40 3.63 -4.00 10.16
C TRP A 40 2.34 -3.22 10.45
N THR A 41 2.50 -1.97 10.87
CA THR A 41 1.37 -1.08 11.18
C THR A 41 1.01 -0.18 10.00
N ILE A 42 -0.28 0.15 9.87
CA ILE A 42 -0.74 1.08 8.84
C ILE A 42 -0.22 2.48 9.18
N LYS A 43 0.46 3.11 8.21
CA LYS A 43 1.06 4.44 8.37
C LYS A 43 0.37 5.46 7.48
N THR A 44 0.36 6.72 7.88
CA THR A 44 -0.05 7.84 7.03
C THR A 44 0.95 8.05 5.90
N MET A 45 0.61 8.84 4.88
CA MET A 45 1.56 9.24 3.82
C MET A 45 2.76 10.04 4.37
N LYS A 46 2.64 10.62 5.58
CA LYS A 46 3.75 11.25 6.32
C LYS A 46 4.61 10.24 7.10
N ARG A 47 4.33 8.94 6.98
CA ARG A 47 5.03 7.81 7.64
C ARG A 47 4.84 7.74 9.15
N GLU A 48 3.78 8.36 9.66
CA GLU A 48 3.37 8.28 11.07
C GLU A 48 2.32 7.18 11.24
N PRO A 49 2.15 6.54 12.41
CA PRO A 49 1.05 5.60 12.63
C PRO A 49 -0.30 6.23 12.30
N SER A 50 -1.13 5.56 11.48
CA SER A 50 -2.42 6.12 11.07
C SER A 50 -3.34 6.27 12.29
N PRO A 51 -3.98 7.44 12.51
CA PRO A 51 -4.95 7.63 13.58
C PRO A 51 -6.15 6.71 13.38
N VAL A 52 -7.07 6.68 14.35
CA VAL A 52 -8.31 5.93 14.20
C VAL A 52 -9.18 6.56 13.10
N GLN A 53 -9.41 5.81 12.04
CA GLN A 53 -10.31 6.10 10.93
C GLN A 53 -11.27 4.92 10.71
N ASP A 54 -12.42 5.17 10.08
CA ASP A 54 -13.43 4.16 9.75
C ASP A 54 -12.89 3.09 8.80
N GLU A 55 -12.08 3.51 7.82
CA GLU A 55 -11.43 2.68 6.82
C GLU A 55 -10.03 3.20 6.47
N TYR A 56 -9.20 2.31 5.94
CA TYR A 56 -7.83 2.54 5.51
C TYR A 56 -7.62 1.93 4.13
N ALA A 57 -6.66 2.46 3.38
CA ALA A 57 -6.20 1.88 2.12
C ALA A 57 -4.68 1.64 2.13
N PRO A 58 -4.15 0.75 2.98
CA PRO A 58 -2.72 0.43 3.00
C PRO A 58 -2.28 -0.24 1.69
N ALA A 59 -1.17 0.22 1.11
CA ALA A 59 -0.52 -0.47 0.00
C ALA A 59 0.14 -1.77 0.46
N ILE A 60 -0.31 -2.91 -0.08
CA ILE A 60 0.18 -4.25 0.26
C ILE A 60 1.08 -4.85 -0.81
N PHE A 61 0.94 -4.40 -2.06
CA PHE A 61 1.80 -4.78 -3.16
C PHE A 61 2.26 -3.54 -3.90
N SER A 62 3.53 -3.50 -4.24
CA SER A 62 4.14 -2.39 -4.96
C SER A 62 5.02 -2.92 -6.09
N GLN A 63 5.11 -2.14 -7.17
CA GLN A 63 6.21 -2.28 -8.11
C GLN A 63 7.49 -1.81 -7.41
N GLU A 64 8.62 -2.45 -7.70
CA GLU A 64 9.90 -2.19 -7.04
C GLU A 64 10.31 -0.70 -7.09
N THR A 65 9.97 -0.01 -8.18
CA THR A 65 10.20 1.44 -8.38
C THR A 65 9.51 2.33 -7.34
N ILE A 66 8.44 1.84 -6.71
CA ILE A 66 7.66 2.56 -5.70
C ILE A 66 7.52 1.75 -4.40
N SER A 67 8.46 0.87 -4.08
CA SER A 67 8.46 0.08 -2.83
C SER A 67 8.31 0.91 -1.54
N TYR A 68 8.69 2.19 -1.57
CA TYR A 68 8.57 3.11 -0.44
C TYR A 68 7.11 3.43 -0.03
N ILE A 69 6.11 3.05 -0.82
CA ILE A 69 4.69 3.25 -0.46
C ILE A 69 4.06 2.06 0.27
N GLU A 70 4.76 0.94 0.42
CA GLU A 70 4.25 -0.19 1.21
C GLU A 70 3.94 0.24 2.65
N SER A 71 2.87 -0.31 3.22
CA SER A 71 2.29 0.06 4.53
C SER A 71 1.66 1.46 4.62
N LEU A 72 1.75 2.30 3.58
CA LEU A 72 1.15 3.63 3.60
C LEU A 72 -0.34 3.58 3.25
N ASP A 73 -1.14 4.26 4.06
CA ASP A 73 -2.55 4.49 3.89
C ASP A 73 -2.77 5.57 2.82
N MET A 74 -3.20 5.14 1.64
CA MET A 74 -3.40 6.02 0.50
C MET A 74 -4.57 7.00 0.71
N MET A 75 -5.41 6.82 1.74
CA MET A 75 -6.48 7.77 2.09
C MET A 75 -6.02 8.94 2.98
N SER A 76 -4.81 8.84 3.55
CA SER A 76 -4.23 9.86 4.42
C SER A 76 -3.45 10.97 3.70
N GLY A 77 -3.50 11.00 2.36
CA GLY A 77 -2.80 11.95 1.50
C GLY A 77 -3.47 13.30 1.29
N LYS A 78 -4.51 13.62 2.07
CA LYS A 78 -5.19 14.92 2.02
C LYS A 78 -4.33 16.04 2.60
#